data_AF-A0AAN6WL40-F1
#
_entry.id   AF-A0AAN6WL40-F1
#
_cell.length_a   1.000
_cell.length_b   1.000
_cell.length_c   1.000
_cell.angle_alpha   90.00
_cell.angle_beta   90.00
_cell.angle_gamma   90.00
#
_symmetry.space_group_name_H-M   'P 1'
#
loop_
_entity.id
_entity.type
_entity.pdbx_description
1 polymer ?
#
loop_
_entity_poly.entity_id
_entity_poly.type
_entity_poly.pdbx_seq_one_letter_code
_entity_poly.pdbx_strand_id
1 'polypeptide(L)'
;LTRISVNTHPIKSLLYLYAFSLVFCLLFCSFVYVVLIKGRVGTPGGVYWDAVKTNWVVGVLSQLSAIVTAATIKAVLGVLRTALVYRPNGSSFATWVGLGASDWWTVLQVAVVEGFMNIWCDIRLSLPILSLGFGSVVKFNSDFINNFVASPTTMEVYAGLIEPDLRVLNNWIPAADMAMFFLTWASGLLTNPMFSVEFALPNCTDFQGCRSIIMPGGLTTAWQAKPWLNESVYFGQFSNINSIRIENATGFVLRYEDPHEDSVNFDILTECIYTGSQINNGLQFCARQVGDSILAGWSACPKALLDQSSCNTDLSWRSLPINSSTLMTLYTLPTQTSYSLETQAVIDIVPLLPEPVPAPLSAEEYLTIMSRVLIPSVNSTNTDNLNINSLIYSITWMHRTFQKSFPSDKSSPTSYLHNILAIPLQFAITTTSFANYTAAERGFKNLELFTLPENMRTTATGGWANSRLKILPWAGWLFIATDLGVHLAMFVGIVWVLLR
;
A
#
# COMPACT_ATOMS: atom_id res chain seq x y z
N LEU A 1 28.08 -14.01 62.82
CA LEU A 1 26.70 -14.44 62.50
C LEU A 1 25.60 -13.60 63.17
N THR A 2 25.90 -12.63 64.04
CA THR A 2 24.90 -11.81 64.78
C THR A 2 24.86 -10.33 64.37
N ARG A 3 25.06 -10.02 63.08
CA ARG A 3 24.98 -8.64 62.55
C ARG A 3 24.17 -8.46 61.25
N ILE A 4 23.32 -9.43 60.92
CA ILE A 4 22.54 -9.42 59.65
C ILE A 4 21.03 -9.14 59.88
N SER A 5 20.53 -9.06 61.12
CA SER A 5 19.08 -9.15 61.34
C SER A 5 18.26 -7.85 61.27
N VAL A 6 18.82 -6.68 60.94
CA VAL A 6 18.04 -5.41 60.99
C VAL A 6 17.71 -4.80 59.61
N ASN A 7 18.38 -5.21 58.52
CA ASN A 7 18.21 -4.60 57.17
C ASN A 7 17.70 -5.57 56.07
N THR A 8 16.99 -6.65 56.41
CA THR A 8 16.55 -7.64 55.40
C THR A 8 15.27 -7.29 54.64
N HIS A 9 14.46 -6.34 55.13
CA HIS A 9 13.23 -5.92 54.47
C HIS A 9 13.42 -5.22 53.09
N PRO A 10 14.33 -4.25 52.91
CA PRO A 10 14.48 -3.54 51.62
C PRO A 10 15.07 -4.41 50.50
N ILE A 11 15.88 -5.41 50.85
CA ILE A 11 16.47 -6.34 49.86
C ILE A 11 15.42 -7.36 49.40
N LYS A 12 14.56 -7.86 50.29
CA LYS A 12 13.48 -8.78 49.92
C LYS A 12 12.50 -8.13 48.93
N SER A 13 12.07 -6.90 49.17
CA SER A 13 11.17 -6.18 48.24
C SER A 13 11.82 -5.96 46.87
N LEU A 14 13.12 -5.66 46.83
CA LEU A 14 13.87 -5.52 45.58
C LEU A 14 13.91 -6.85 44.81
N LEU A 15 14.19 -7.97 45.49
CA LEU A 15 14.25 -9.29 44.85
C LEU A 15 12.88 -9.71 44.28
N TYR A 16 11.78 -9.44 44.99
CA TYR A 16 10.43 -9.71 44.48
C TYR A 16 10.10 -8.84 43.26
N LEU A 17 10.42 -7.54 43.32
CA LEU A 17 10.18 -6.62 42.21
C LEU A 17 11.02 -7.00 40.98
N TYR A 18 12.29 -7.33 41.17
CA TYR A 18 13.18 -7.80 40.10
C TYR A 18 12.71 -9.13 39.50
N ALA A 19 12.30 -10.10 40.33
CA ALA A 19 11.77 -11.38 39.85
C ALA A 19 10.49 -11.19 39.01
N PHE A 20 9.57 -10.33 39.47
CA PHE A 20 8.37 -9.97 38.71
C PHE A 20 8.73 -9.28 37.38
N SER A 21 9.63 -8.29 37.42
CA SER A 21 10.13 -7.59 36.23
C SER A 21 10.74 -8.55 35.21
N LEU A 22 11.56 -9.49 35.68
CA LEU A 22 12.23 -10.47 34.83
C LEU A 22 11.24 -11.42 34.15
N VAL A 23 10.27 -11.95 34.90
CA VAL A 23 9.22 -12.81 34.32
C VAL A 23 8.41 -12.04 33.28
N PHE A 24 8.04 -10.79 33.59
CA PHE A 24 7.32 -9.93 32.65
C PHE A 24 8.13 -9.64 31.38
N CYS A 25 9.41 -9.31 31.52
CA CYS A 25 10.36 -9.09 30.43
C CYS A 25 10.45 -10.30 29.50
N LEU A 26 10.63 -11.51 30.06
CA LEU A 26 10.72 -12.74 29.28
C LEU A 26 9.43 -13.03 28.50
N LEU A 27 8.27 -12.86 29.14
CA LEU A 27 6.96 -13.05 28.49
C LEU A 27 6.75 -12.03 27.37
N PHE A 28 7.09 -10.77 27.60
CA PHE A 28 6.88 -9.72 26.60
C PHE A 28 7.87 -9.83 25.43
N CYS A 29 9.15 -10.14 25.70
CA CYS A 29 10.13 -10.43 24.65
C CYS A 29 9.72 -11.64 23.80
N SER A 30 9.17 -12.68 24.43
CA SER A 30 8.61 -13.85 23.72
C SER A 30 7.42 -13.45 22.84
N PHE A 31 6.51 -12.62 23.34
CA PHE A 31 5.39 -12.09 22.55
C PHE A 31 5.87 -11.28 21.34
N VAL A 32 6.82 -10.34 21.53
CA VAL A 32 7.42 -9.55 20.45
C VAL A 32 8.05 -10.48 19.39
N TYR A 33 8.80 -11.50 19.83
CA TYR A 33 9.44 -12.43 18.92
C TYR A 33 8.44 -13.30 18.14
N VAL A 34 7.44 -13.88 18.81
CA VAL A 34 6.50 -14.82 18.18
C VAL A 34 5.46 -14.11 17.31
N VAL A 35 4.84 -13.06 17.84
CA VAL A 35 3.70 -12.38 17.19
C VAL A 35 4.19 -11.32 16.21
N LEU A 36 5.16 -10.49 16.60
CA LEU A 36 5.57 -9.33 15.80
C LEU A 36 6.70 -9.67 14.82
N ILE A 37 7.74 -10.40 15.25
CA ILE A 37 8.88 -10.75 14.39
C ILE A 37 8.54 -11.97 13.51
N LYS A 38 8.12 -13.09 14.11
CA LYS A 38 7.78 -14.33 13.38
C LYS A 38 6.40 -14.29 12.71
N GLY A 39 5.55 -13.33 13.05
CA GLY A 39 4.23 -13.16 12.42
C GLY A 39 3.21 -14.27 12.74
N ARG A 40 3.42 -15.04 13.82
CA ARG A 40 2.49 -16.10 14.22
C ARG A 40 1.32 -15.50 15.00
N VAL A 41 0.26 -15.17 14.28
CA VAL A 41 -0.94 -14.51 14.82
C VAL A 41 -2.00 -15.47 15.34
N GLY A 42 -2.01 -16.72 14.87
CA GLY A 42 -2.91 -17.77 15.36
C GLY A 42 -2.25 -18.63 16.44
N THR A 43 -2.90 -18.74 17.58
CA THR A 43 -2.51 -19.73 18.62
C THR A 43 -3.21 -21.07 18.37
N PRO A 44 -2.63 -22.21 18.79
CA PRO A 44 -3.29 -23.52 18.69
C PRO A 44 -4.65 -23.60 19.40
N GLY A 45 -4.96 -22.67 20.31
CA GLY A 45 -6.23 -22.56 21.03
C GLY A 45 -7.26 -21.60 20.40
N GLY A 46 -7.03 -21.14 19.15
CA GLY A 46 -8.01 -20.34 18.41
C GLY A 46 -8.00 -18.83 18.70
N VAL A 47 -7.09 -18.33 19.55
CA VAL A 47 -6.91 -16.88 19.72
C VAL A 47 -6.12 -16.33 18.54
N TYR A 48 -6.71 -15.35 17.84
CA TYR A 48 -6.09 -14.61 16.75
C TYR A 48 -5.74 -13.18 17.20
N TRP A 49 -4.48 -12.80 17.02
CA TRP A 49 -3.98 -11.45 17.30
C TRP A 49 -4.20 -10.54 16.09
N ASP A 50 -5.36 -9.88 16.04
CA ASP A 50 -5.63 -8.85 15.03
C ASP A 50 -4.80 -7.58 15.28
N ALA A 51 -4.73 -6.71 14.27
CA ALA A 51 -3.92 -5.49 14.32
C ALA A 51 -4.30 -4.57 15.47
N VAL A 52 -5.59 -4.41 15.75
CA VAL A 52 -6.10 -3.49 16.78
C VAL A 52 -5.74 -4.01 18.17
N LYS A 53 -6.02 -5.29 18.45
CA LYS A 53 -5.65 -5.99 19.69
C LYS A 53 -4.14 -5.99 19.87
N THR A 54 -3.39 -6.31 18.82
CA THR A 54 -1.92 -6.33 18.87
C THR A 54 -1.36 -4.94 19.17
N ASN A 55 -1.84 -3.90 18.49
CA ASN A 55 -1.42 -2.52 18.72
C ASN A 55 -1.76 -2.03 20.13
N TRP A 56 -2.93 -2.42 20.64
CA TRP A 56 -3.33 -2.12 22.02
C TRP A 56 -2.45 -2.86 23.04
N VAL A 57 -2.27 -4.17 22.88
CA VAL A 57 -1.43 -4.99 23.77
C VAL A 57 0.02 -4.50 23.77
N VAL A 58 0.60 -4.24 22.59
CA VAL A 58 1.96 -3.66 22.50
C VAL A 58 2.01 -2.29 23.16
N GLY A 59 1.00 -1.45 22.99
CA GLY A 59 0.93 -0.14 23.64
C GLY A 59 0.90 -0.24 25.17
N VAL A 60 0.05 -1.10 25.72
CA VAL A 60 -0.10 -1.26 27.17
C VAL A 60 1.12 -1.97 27.78
N LEU A 61 1.54 -3.10 27.20
CA LEU A 61 2.64 -3.90 27.73
C LEU A 61 4.00 -3.19 27.62
N SER A 62 4.22 -2.38 26.59
CA SER A 62 5.46 -1.60 26.46
C SER A 62 5.56 -0.51 27.54
N GLN A 63 4.45 0.18 27.85
CA GLN A 63 4.41 1.15 28.95
C GLN A 63 4.55 0.46 30.32
N LEU A 64 3.91 -0.69 30.51
CA LEU A 64 4.09 -1.49 31.73
C LEU A 64 5.55 -1.97 31.87
N SER A 65 6.19 -2.45 30.80
CA SER A 65 7.61 -2.82 30.79
C SER A 65 8.48 -1.64 31.22
N ALA A 66 8.25 -0.46 30.62
CA ALA A 66 9.00 0.75 30.94
C ALA A 66 8.83 1.19 32.40
N ILE A 67 7.61 1.14 32.94
CA ILE A 67 7.31 1.50 34.34
C ILE A 67 7.95 0.52 35.32
N VAL A 68 7.79 -0.79 35.08
CA VAL A 68 8.33 -1.83 35.96
C VAL A 68 9.85 -1.81 35.93
N THR A 69 10.46 -1.64 34.76
CA THR A 69 11.91 -1.50 34.59
C THR A 69 12.43 -0.25 35.31
N ALA A 70 11.79 0.91 35.12
CA ALA A 70 12.18 2.14 35.80
C ALA A 70 12.02 2.04 37.33
N ALA A 71 10.96 1.40 37.82
CA ALA A 71 10.77 1.14 39.24
C ALA A 71 11.87 0.22 39.80
N THR A 72 12.23 -0.83 39.05
CA THR A 72 13.29 -1.76 39.44
C THR A 72 14.65 -1.07 39.45
N ILE A 73 14.98 -0.25 38.44
CA ILE A 73 16.22 0.54 38.43
C ILE A 73 16.25 1.48 39.64
N LYS A 74 15.18 2.22 39.92
CA LYS A 74 15.10 3.10 41.09
C LYS A 74 15.33 2.34 42.40
N ALA A 75 14.75 1.15 42.53
CA ALA A 75 14.95 0.30 43.71
C ALA A 75 16.40 -0.18 43.83
N VAL A 76 17.02 -0.61 42.73
CA VAL A 76 18.45 -1.00 42.66
C VAL A 76 19.34 0.19 43.07
N LEU A 77 19.13 1.37 42.48
CA LEU A 77 19.88 2.59 42.80
C LEU A 77 19.72 3.00 44.28
N GLY A 78 18.52 2.87 44.84
CA GLY A 78 18.26 3.15 46.26
C GLY A 78 19.01 2.21 47.21
N VAL A 79 19.11 0.92 46.86
CA VAL A 79 19.91 -0.05 47.63
C VAL A 79 21.41 0.22 47.46
N LEU A 80 21.86 0.53 46.24
CA LEU A 80 23.25 0.95 45.96
C LEU A 80 23.65 2.19 46.76
N ARG A 81 22.78 3.21 46.84
CA ARG A 81 23.00 4.39 47.69
C ARG A 81 23.26 3.99 49.14
N THR A 82 22.42 3.11 49.67
CA THR A 82 22.53 2.64 51.05
C THR A 82 23.87 1.90 51.24
N ALA A 83 24.21 0.99 50.34
CA ALA A 83 25.47 0.23 50.39
C ALA A 83 26.73 1.12 50.25
N LEU A 84 26.67 2.20 49.46
CA LEU A 84 27.81 3.11 49.26
C LEU A 84 28.02 4.07 50.44
N VAL A 85 26.96 4.49 51.12
CA VAL A 85 27.03 5.35 52.32
C VAL A 85 27.73 4.64 53.48
N TYR A 86 27.55 3.31 53.61
CA TYR A 86 28.20 2.53 54.65
C TYR A 86 29.69 2.24 54.39
N ARG A 87 30.27 2.73 53.29
CA ARG A 87 31.72 2.62 53.05
C ARG A 87 32.49 3.54 54.01
N PRO A 88 33.70 3.14 54.46
CA PRO A 88 34.52 3.95 55.38
C PRO A 88 34.88 5.34 54.84
N ASN A 89 34.89 5.54 53.52
CA ASN A 89 35.16 6.82 52.86
C ASN A 89 33.88 7.61 52.49
N GLY A 90 32.69 7.07 52.78
CA GLY A 90 31.40 7.65 52.38
C GLY A 90 31.18 7.71 50.86
N SER A 91 30.16 8.47 50.44
CA SER A 91 29.85 8.77 49.04
C SER A 91 29.81 10.29 48.81
N SER A 92 30.23 10.78 47.65
CA SER A 92 30.11 12.21 47.30
C SER A 92 28.64 12.66 47.29
N PHE A 93 28.39 13.94 47.57
CA PHE A 93 27.04 14.51 47.58
C PHE A 93 26.31 14.28 46.25
N ALA A 94 26.98 14.51 45.12
CA ALA A 94 26.37 14.30 43.81
C ALA A 94 26.05 12.83 43.52
N THR A 95 26.93 11.89 43.91
CA THR A 95 26.65 10.45 43.81
C THR A 95 25.44 10.06 44.67
N TRP A 96 25.32 10.64 45.86
CA TRP A 96 24.20 10.40 46.76
C TRP A 96 22.87 10.96 46.22
N VAL A 97 22.91 12.12 45.56
CA VAL A 97 21.75 12.73 44.88
C VAL A 97 21.36 11.92 43.64
N GLY A 98 22.34 11.51 42.82
CA GLY A 98 22.11 10.69 41.63
C GLY A 98 21.52 9.30 41.93
N LEU A 99 21.90 8.67 43.05
CA LEU A 99 21.38 7.37 43.47
C LEU A 99 20.08 7.43 44.32
N GLY A 100 19.61 8.62 44.71
CA GLY A 100 18.68 8.81 45.83
C GLY A 100 17.20 9.07 45.51
N ALA A 101 16.46 9.63 46.48
CA ALA A 101 15.02 9.95 46.39
C ALA A 101 14.74 11.44 46.10
N SER A 102 15.77 12.21 45.73
CA SER A 102 15.64 13.63 45.38
C SER A 102 14.74 13.83 44.15
N ASP A 103 14.00 14.93 44.08
CA ASP A 103 13.21 15.23 42.89
C ASP A 103 14.08 15.35 41.64
N TRP A 104 13.50 15.02 40.48
CA TRP A 104 14.20 15.04 39.20
C TRP A 104 14.87 16.40 38.94
N TRP A 105 14.24 17.50 39.36
CA TRP A 105 14.79 18.85 39.26
C TRP A 105 16.06 19.05 40.09
N THR A 106 16.11 18.50 41.30
CA THR A 106 17.30 18.55 42.16
C THR A 106 18.46 17.76 41.55
N VAL A 107 18.18 16.62 40.92
CA VAL A 107 19.19 15.84 40.20
C VAL A 107 19.73 16.62 39.01
N LEU A 108 18.86 17.32 38.27
CA LEU A 108 19.25 18.15 37.13
C LEU A 108 20.16 19.31 37.56
N GLN A 109 19.79 20.03 38.63
CA GLN A 109 20.62 21.12 39.15
C GLN A 109 22.02 20.64 39.53
N VAL A 110 22.12 19.50 40.20
CA VAL A 110 23.41 18.91 40.59
C VAL A 110 24.20 18.42 39.37
N ALA A 111 23.54 17.82 38.38
CA ALA A 111 24.19 17.40 37.13
C ALA A 111 24.77 18.59 36.36
N VAL A 112 24.03 19.70 36.27
CA VAL A 112 24.48 20.92 35.58
C VAL A 112 25.67 21.55 36.31
N VAL A 113 25.64 21.60 37.66
CA VAL A 113 26.74 22.14 38.46
C VAL A 113 28.02 21.30 38.32
N GLU A 114 27.90 19.98 38.19
CA GLU A 114 29.04 19.08 37.92
C GLU A 114 29.36 18.92 36.43
N GLY A 115 28.70 19.65 35.53
CA GLY A 115 28.94 19.59 34.08
C GLY A 115 28.66 18.21 33.46
N PHE A 116 27.67 17.46 33.98
CA PHE A 116 27.31 16.09 33.54
C PHE A 116 28.45 15.07 33.65
N MET A 117 29.38 15.27 34.60
CA MET A 117 30.46 14.31 34.86
C MET A 117 30.03 13.13 35.75
N ASN A 118 28.83 13.21 36.35
CA ASN A 118 28.33 12.20 37.28
C ASN A 118 27.34 11.23 36.63
N ILE A 119 27.85 10.04 36.30
CA ILE A 119 27.09 8.99 35.61
C ILE A 119 25.79 8.60 36.32
N TRP A 120 25.70 8.71 37.65
CA TRP A 120 24.48 8.36 38.39
C TRP A 120 23.39 9.41 38.24
N CYS A 121 23.77 10.68 38.16
CA CYS A 121 22.84 11.76 37.84
C CYS A 121 22.33 11.60 36.40
N ASP A 122 23.21 11.27 35.46
CA ASP A 122 22.85 11.12 34.04
C ASP A 122 21.90 9.94 33.82
N ILE A 123 22.20 8.77 34.39
CA ILE A 123 21.33 7.60 34.35
C ILE A 123 19.94 7.96 34.88
N ARG A 124 19.88 8.66 36.01
CA ARG A 124 18.61 9.04 36.64
C ARG A 124 17.81 10.05 35.82
N LEU A 125 18.48 11.02 35.19
CA LEU A 125 17.85 11.98 34.29
C LEU A 125 17.35 11.31 33.01
N SER A 126 18.04 10.26 32.54
CA SER A 126 17.63 9.51 31.35
C SER A 126 16.43 8.59 31.58
N LEU A 127 16.12 8.18 32.83
CA LEU A 127 15.06 7.21 33.11
C LEU A 127 13.69 7.56 32.50
N PRO A 128 13.17 8.80 32.61
CA PRO A 128 11.89 9.16 31.98
C PRO A 128 11.96 9.12 30.45
N ILE A 129 13.08 9.53 29.86
CA ILE A 129 13.30 9.52 28.41
C ILE A 129 13.39 8.08 27.89
N LEU A 130 14.10 7.22 28.63
CA LEU A 130 14.17 5.79 28.33
C LEU A 130 12.78 5.16 28.44
N SER A 131 12.01 5.44 29.49
CA SER A 131 10.65 4.91 29.61
C SER A 131 9.74 5.32 28.45
N LEU A 132 9.84 6.57 27.98
CA LEU A 132 9.09 7.03 26.80
C LEU A 132 9.59 6.39 25.50
N GLY A 133 10.91 6.37 25.29
CA GLY A 133 11.54 5.81 24.09
C GLY A 133 11.29 4.30 23.93
N PHE A 134 11.48 3.52 25.00
CA PHE A 134 11.25 2.08 25.00
C PHE A 134 9.80 1.70 24.66
N GLY A 135 8.83 2.50 25.12
CA GLY A 135 7.42 2.33 24.78
C GLY A 135 7.13 2.51 23.29
N SER A 136 7.90 3.37 22.62
CA SER A 136 7.66 3.80 21.25
C SER A 136 8.47 3.04 20.19
N VAL A 137 9.62 2.44 20.55
CA VAL A 137 10.50 1.74 19.59
C VAL A 137 9.78 0.61 18.85
N VAL A 138 8.94 -0.18 19.55
CA VAL A 138 8.21 -1.31 18.93
C VAL A 138 7.17 -0.83 17.91
N LYS A 139 6.72 0.44 18.02
CA LYS A 139 5.77 1.06 17.09
C LYS A 139 6.45 1.93 16.03
N PHE A 140 7.77 1.96 15.99
CA PHE A 140 8.50 2.75 15.01
C PHE A 140 8.24 2.22 13.60
N ASN A 141 7.58 3.04 12.77
CA ASN A 141 7.19 2.73 11.40
C ASN A 141 6.47 1.37 11.28
N SER A 142 5.51 1.10 12.17
CA SER A 142 4.68 -0.10 12.09
C SER A 142 3.66 0.00 10.96
N ASP A 143 3.40 -1.11 10.30
CA ASP A 143 2.50 -1.26 9.18
C ASP A 143 1.45 -2.35 9.46
N PHE A 144 0.45 -2.52 8.60
CA PHE A 144 -0.56 -3.55 8.71
C PHE A 144 -0.46 -4.53 7.54
N ILE A 145 -0.36 -5.82 7.84
CA ILE A 145 -0.46 -6.87 6.83
C ILE A 145 -1.81 -7.55 7.00
N ASN A 146 -2.57 -7.67 5.92
CA ASN A 146 -3.79 -8.45 5.93
C ASN A 146 -3.44 -9.94 5.75
N ASN A 147 -4.02 -10.79 6.59
CA ASN A 147 -4.01 -12.22 6.38
C ASN A 147 -5.44 -12.66 6.11
N PHE A 148 -5.61 -13.47 5.07
CA PHE A 148 -6.89 -14.13 4.83
C PHE A 148 -6.87 -15.56 5.36
N VAL A 149 -7.92 -15.89 6.11
CA VAL A 149 -8.20 -17.20 6.69
C VAL A 149 -9.33 -17.83 5.89
N ALA A 150 -9.03 -18.90 5.17
CA ALA A 150 -9.98 -19.59 4.30
C ALA A 150 -11.10 -20.28 5.10
N SER A 151 -12.32 -20.12 4.62
CA SER A 151 -13.50 -20.95 4.94
C SER A 151 -13.52 -22.17 4.02
N PRO A 152 -14.18 -23.28 4.40
CA PRO A 152 -14.41 -24.42 3.51
C PRO A 152 -15.31 -24.09 2.30
N THR A 153 -15.97 -22.92 2.28
CA THR A 153 -16.83 -22.51 1.17
C THR A 153 -16.02 -22.06 -0.04
N THR A 154 -16.20 -22.76 -1.16
CA THR A 154 -15.53 -22.47 -2.44
C THR A 154 -16.52 -22.49 -3.60
N MET A 155 -16.20 -21.77 -4.67
CA MET A 155 -16.94 -21.78 -5.93
C MET A 155 -15.99 -21.62 -7.12
N GLU A 156 -16.34 -22.17 -8.27
CA GLU A 156 -15.61 -21.92 -9.51
C GLU A 156 -16.04 -20.59 -10.12
N VAL A 157 -15.06 -19.79 -10.56
CA VAL A 157 -15.27 -18.46 -11.13
C VAL A 157 -14.39 -18.23 -12.36
N TYR A 158 -14.82 -17.34 -13.24
CA TYR A 158 -13.95 -16.70 -14.22
C TYR A 158 -13.45 -15.39 -13.62
N ALA A 159 -12.13 -15.26 -13.47
CA ALA A 159 -11.49 -14.10 -12.87
C ALA A 159 -10.08 -13.86 -13.46
N GLY A 160 -9.51 -12.70 -13.12
CA GLY A 160 -8.24 -12.22 -13.68
C GLY A 160 -8.46 -11.11 -14.70
N LEU A 161 -7.48 -10.90 -15.57
CA LEU A 161 -7.47 -9.95 -16.68
C LEU A 161 -7.05 -10.66 -17.98
N ILE A 162 -7.48 -10.10 -19.10
CA ILE A 162 -7.10 -10.55 -20.45
C ILE A 162 -6.73 -9.35 -21.30
N GLU A 163 -5.99 -9.59 -22.38
CA GLU A 163 -5.64 -8.54 -23.33
C GLU A 163 -6.89 -8.07 -24.11
N PRO A 164 -6.98 -6.78 -24.48
CA PRO A 164 -8.11 -6.25 -25.24
C PRO A 164 -8.21 -6.89 -26.63
N ASP A 165 -9.42 -7.34 -27.02
CA ASP A 165 -9.68 -7.81 -28.40
C ASP A 165 -10.31 -6.69 -29.24
N LEU A 166 -9.57 -6.18 -30.23
CA LEU A 166 -10.06 -5.13 -31.12
C LEU A 166 -11.33 -5.53 -31.90
N ARG A 167 -11.54 -6.83 -32.17
CA ARG A 167 -12.74 -7.31 -32.88
C ARG A 167 -13.99 -7.13 -32.02
N VAL A 168 -13.85 -7.31 -30.70
CA VAL A 168 -14.91 -7.05 -29.71
C VAL A 168 -15.19 -5.56 -29.64
N LEU A 169 -14.15 -4.76 -29.38
CA LEU A 169 -14.27 -3.31 -29.19
C LEU A 169 -14.86 -2.59 -30.41
N ASN A 170 -14.44 -2.98 -31.61
CA ASN A 170 -14.88 -2.29 -32.83
C ASN A 170 -16.29 -2.68 -33.29
N ASN A 171 -16.69 -3.93 -33.12
CA ASN A 171 -17.91 -4.45 -33.76
C ASN A 171 -19.09 -4.67 -32.82
N TRP A 172 -18.85 -4.83 -31.52
CA TRP A 172 -19.88 -5.25 -30.56
C TRP A 172 -20.26 -4.17 -29.56
N ILE A 173 -19.38 -3.19 -29.32
CA ILE A 173 -19.59 -2.18 -28.30
C ILE A 173 -19.92 -0.82 -28.94
N PRO A 174 -21.05 -0.20 -28.56
CA PRO A 174 -21.38 1.16 -28.97
C PRO A 174 -20.30 2.16 -28.56
N ALA A 175 -20.11 3.20 -29.37
CA ALA A 175 -19.07 4.21 -29.09
C ALA A 175 -19.41 5.00 -27.82
N ALA A 176 -20.69 5.33 -27.67
CA ALA A 176 -21.24 6.00 -26.51
C ALA A 176 -20.94 5.27 -25.20
N ASP A 177 -21.07 3.94 -25.17
CA ASP A 177 -20.83 3.15 -23.96
C ASP A 177 -19.35 3.15 -23.59
N MET A 178 -18.46 2.99 -24.59
CA MET A 178 -17.01 3.12 -24.34
C MET A 178 -16.64 4.52 -23.86
N ALA A 179 -17.19 5.58 -24.47
CA ALA A 179 -16.88 6.96 -24.06
C ALA A 179 -17.32 7.24 -22.61
N MET A 180 -18.51 6.78 -22.21
CA MET A 180 -18.98 6.88 -20.83
C MET A 180 -18.12 6.06 -19.87
N PHE A 181 -17.67 4.91 -20.31
CA PHE A 181 -16.82 4.04 -19.53
C PHE A 181 -15.44 4.69 -19.26
N PHE A 182 -14.82 5.24 -20.30
CA PHE A 182 -13.60 6.02 -20.17
C PHE A 182 -13.80 7.24 -19.28
N LEU A 183 -14.91 7.96 -19.44
CA LEU A 183 -15.23 9.14 -18.62
C LEU A 183 -15.34 8.80 -17.13
N THR A 184 -15.87 7.62 -16.80
CA THR A 184 -16.06 7.17 -15.41
C THR A 184 -14.74 6.88 -14.71
N TRP A 185 -13.77 6.32 -15.45
CA TRP A 185 -12.53 5.79 -14.86
C TRP A 185 -11.27 6.63 -15.13
N ALA A 186 -11.33 7.59 -16.05
CA ALA A 186 -10.18 8.40 -16.47
C ALA A 186 -9.48 9.17 -15.33
N SER A 187 -10.19 9.52 -14.25
CA SER A 187 -9.63 10.31 -13.15
C SER A 187 -9.05 9.49 -12.00
N GLY A 188 -9.34 8.19 -11.90
CA GLY A 188 -9.06 7.49 -10.65
C GLY A 188 -9.04 5.97 -10.68
N LEU A 189 -9.01 5.33 -11.84
CA LEU A 189 -8.90 3.87 -11.96
C LEU A 189 -7.75 3.30 -11.14
N LEU A 190 -6.54 3.80 -11.35
CA LEU A 190 -5.29 3.34 -10.75
C LEU A 190 -5.11 3.77 -9.29
N THR A 191 -5.99 4.63 -8.80
CA THR A 191 -6.07 4.99 -7.37
C THR A 191 -7.22 4.28 -6.66
N ASN A 192 -8.04 3.54 -7.39
CA ASN A 192 -9.18 2.85 -6.83
C ASN A 192 -8.74 1.48 -6.28
N PRO A 193 -8.84 1.26 -4.96
CA PRO A 193 -8.37 0.01 -4.36
C PRO A 193 -9.21 -1.21 -4.80
N MET A 194 -10.35 -1.03 -5.47
CA MET A 194 -11.11 -2.14 -6.07
C MET A 194 -10.42 -2.80 -7.26
N PHE A 195 -9.52 -2.08 -7.94
CA PHE A 195 -8.92 -2.55 -9.20
C PHE A 195 -7.40 -2.56 -9.19
N SER A 196 -6.76 -1.75 -8.35
CA SER A 196 -5.31 -1.57 -8.40
C SER A 196 -4.69 -1.29 -7.04
N VAL A 197 -3.45 -1.76 -6.87
CA VAL A 197 -2.60 -1.48 -5.70
C VAL A 197 -1.17 -1.19 -6.18
N GLU A 198 -0.45 -0.31 -5.49
CA GLU A 198 0.98 -0.09 -5.77
C GLU A 198 1.77 -1.39 -5.59
N PHE A 199 2.69 -1.67 -6.52
CA PHE A 199 3.44 -2.92 -6.59
C PHE A 199 4.93 -2.65 -6.68
N ALA A 200 5.70 -3.18 -5.74
CA ALA A 200 7.14 -3.04 -5.74
C ALA A 200 7.77 -3.96 -6.79
N LEU A 201 8.11 -3.39 -7.95
CA LEU A 201 8.85 -4.07 -9.00
C LEU A 201 10.37 -3.85 -8.83
N PRO A 202 11.20 -4.91 -8.97
CA PRO A 202 12.66 -4.74 -8.97
C PRO A 202 13.08 -3.74 -10.04
N ASN A 203 14.00 -2.83 -9.70
CA ASN A 203 14.49 -1.77 -10.60
C ASN A 203 13.44 -0.71 -11.01
N CYS A 204 12.37 -0.56 -10.22
CA CYS A 204 11.45 0.56 -10.32
C CYS A 204 11.40 1.27 -8.95
N THR A 205 11.93 2.49 -8.89
CA THR A 205 11.92 3.29 -7.66
C THR A 205 11.41 4.69 -7.94
N ASP A 206 10.70 5.27 -6.98
CA ASP A 206 10.16 6.64 -7.10
C ASP A 206 11.25 7.67 -7.41
N PHE A 207 12.46 7.48 -6.87
CA PHE A 207 13.61 8.36 -7.13
C PHE A 207 14.05 8.37 -8.60
N GLN A 208 13.71 7.32 -9.37
CA GLN A 208 13.99 7.20 -10.79
C GLN A 208 12.81 7.64 -11.69
N GLY A 209 11.75 8.23 -11.12
CA GLY A 209 10.54 8.58 -11.89
C GLY A 209 9.77 7.35 -12.39
N CYS A 210 9.89 6.22 -11.68
CA CYS A 210 9.23 4.96 -12.03
C CYS A 210 8.12 4.65 -11.03
N ARG A 211 6.91 4.41 -11.53
CA ARG A 211 5.75 3.97 -10.76
C ARG A 211 5.29 2.61 -11.26
N SER A 212 5.03 1.67 -10.35
CA SER A 212 4.60 0.32 -10.70
C SER A 212 3.32 -0.05 -9.94
N ILE A 213 2.31 -0.50 -10.67
CA ILE A 213 0.98 -0.77 -10.15
C ILE A 213 0.56 -2.17 -10.60
N ILE A 214 -0.01 -2.96 -9.69
CA ILE A 214 -0.63 -4.23 -10.05
C ILE A 214 -2.15 -4.09 -10.10
N MET A 215 -2.72 -4.65 -11.15
CA MET A 215 -4.15 -4.77 -11.39
C MET A 215 -4.52 -6.26 -11.42
N PRO A 216 -5.06 -6.83 -10.33
CA PRO A 216 -5.42 -8.24 -10.28
C PRO A 216 -6.78 -8.57 -10.92
N GLY A 217 -7.46 -7.57 -11.49
CA GLY A 217 -8.89 -7.64 -11.82
C GLY A 217 -9.77 -7.12 -10.69
N GLY A 218 -11.06 -6.92 -10.96
CA GLY A 218 -12.03 -6.51 -9.93
C GLY A 218 -12.85 -7.69 -9.43
N LEU A 219 -13.27 -7.66 -8.16
CA LEU A 219 -14.28 -8.63 -7.69
C LEU A 219 -15.61 -8.47 -8.45
N THR A 220 -15.89 -7.27 -8.95
CA THR A 220 -17.04 -6.96 -9.83
C THR A 220 -16.94 -7.59 -11.21
N THR A 221 -15.74 -7.92 -11.67
CA THR A 221 -15.50 -8.58 -12.96
C THR A 221 -15.34 -10.08 -12.82
N ALA A 222 -15.43 -10.62 -11.59
CA ALA A 222 -15.46 -12.05 -11.34
C ALA A 222 -16.90 -12.58 -11.48
N TRP A 223 -17.05 -13.65 -12.24
CA TRP A 223 -18.36 -14.27 -12.54
C TRP A 223 -18.33 -15.75 -12.19
N GLN A 224 -19.46 -16.30 -11.74
CA GLN A 224 -19.55 -17.74 -11.49
C GLN A 224 -19.31 -18.53 -12.78
N ALA A 225 -18.55 -19.61 -12.70
CA ALA A 225 -18.27 -20.48 -13.83
C ALA A 225 -19.47 -21.41 -14.11
N LYS A 226 -20.55 -20.82 -14.64
CA LYS A 226 -21.77 -21.50 -15.07
C LYS A 226 -21.92 -21.42 -16.60
N PRO A 227 -22.82 -22.23 -17.21
CA PRO A 227 -23.09 -22.11 -18.65
C PRO A 227 -23.61 -20.71 -19.05
N TRP A 228 -24.09 -19.94 -18.07
CA TRP A 228 -24.51 -18.55 -18.23
C TRP A 228 -23.67 -17.69 -17.29
N LEU A 229 -22.92 -16.71 -17.84
CA LEU A 229 -22.09 -15.77 -17.06
C LEU A 229 -22.91 -14.59 -16.51
N ASN A 230 -24.12 -14.85 -16.01
CA ASN A 230 -25.04 -13.84 -15.50
C ASN A 230 -25.05 -13.77 -13.96
N GLU A 231 -24.42 -14.72 -13.28
CA GLU A 231 -24.37 -14.76 -11.83
C GLU A 231 -23.01 -14.24 -11.32
N SER A 232 -23.05 -13.14 -10.58
CA SER A 232 -21.87 -12.62 -9.89
C SER A 232 -21.48 -13.51 -8.71
N VAL A 233 -20.23 -13.38 -8.26
CA VAL A 233 -19.71 -14.06 -7.07
C VAL A 233 -20.50 -13.69 -5.79
N TYR A 234 -21.20 -12.55 -5.77
CA TYR A 234 -21.97 -12.09 -4.61
C TYR A 234 -23.24 -12.90 -4.34
N PHE A 235 -23.81 -13.60 -5.34
CA PHE A 235 -25.08 -14.30 -5.17
C PHE A 235 -24.88 -15.74 -4.70
N GLY A 236 -25.43 -16.05 -3.51
CA GLY A 236 -25.95 -17.39 -3.18
C GLY A 236 -25.09 -18.30 -2.29
N GLN A 237 -23.76 -18.17 -2.25
CA GLN A 237 -22.92 -19.18 -1.58
C GLN A 237 -22.03 -18.64 -0.43
N PHE A 238 -21.77 -17.34 -0.42
CA PHE A 238 -20.89 -16.68 0.54
C PHE A 238 -21.69 -15.95 1.62
N SER A 239 -22.41 -16.69 2.46
CA SER A 239 -23.06 -16.16 3.66
C SER A 239 -22.11 -16.20 4.86
N ASN A 240 -22.14 -15.19 5.72
CA ASN A 240 -21.33 -15.07 6.95
C ASN A 240 -19.80 -15.03 6.77
N ILE A 241 -19.31 -14.58 5.62
CA ILE A 241 -17.90 -14.27 5.38
C ILE A 241 -17.70 -12.77 5.11
N ASN A 242 -16.49 -12.24 5.30
CA ASN A 242 -16.20 -10.82 5.08
C ASN A 242 -15.26 -10.56 3.88
N SER A 243 -14.71 -11.62 3.30
CA SER A 243 -13.72 -11.53 2.24
C SER A 243 -13.77 -12.74 1.32
N ILE A 244 -13.34 -12.54 0.08
CA ILE A 244 -13.22 -13.59 -0.93
C ILE A 244 -11.81 -13.57 -1.47
N ARG A 245 -11.18 -14.74 -1.55
CA ARG A 245 -9.91 -14.92 -2.24
C ARG A 245 -10.14 -15.59 -3.57
N ILE A 246 -9.64 -14.99 -4.64
CA ILE A 246 -9.55 -15.58 -5.96
C ILE A 246 -8.18 -16.22 -6.08
N GLU A 247 -8.16 -17.53 -6.28
CA GLU A 247 -6.94 -18.30 -6.47
C GLU A 247 -6.44 -18.13 -7.91
N ASN A 248 -5.13 -18.23 -8.15
CA ASN A 248 -4.50 -18.38 -9.47
C ASN A 248 -5.16 -17.61 -10.64
N ALA A 249 -5.35 -16.30 -10.47
CA ALA A 249 -5.90 -15.43 -11.50
C ALA A 249 -4.78 -14.56 -12.10
N THR A 250 -4.79 -14.41 -13.43
CA THR A 250 -3.81 -13.57 -14.13
C THR A 250 -4.11 -12.10 -13.85
N GLY A 251 -3.17 -11.38 -13.23
CA GLY A 251 -3.18 -9.94 -13.09
C GLY A 251 -2.19 -9.28 -14.04
N PHE A 252 -2.33 -7.98 -14.23
CA PHE A 252 -1.41 -7.14 -14.99
C PHE A 252 -0.59 -6.26 -14.06
N VAL A 253 0.72 -6.20 -14.26
CA VAL A 253 1.59 -5.22 -13.63
C VAL A 253 1.95 -4.17 -14.67
N LEU A 254 1.61 -2.91 -14.38
CA LEU A 254 1.90 -1.77 -15.22
C LEU A 254 3.09 -1.02 -14.63
N ARG A 255 4.15 -0.85 -15.42
CA ARG A 255 5.28 0.01 -15.11
C ARG A 255 5.15 1.27 -15.95
N TYR A 256 5.14 2.41 -15.27
CA TYR A 256 5.16 3.73 -15.88
C TYR A 256 6.49 4.39 -15.57
N GLU A 257 7.12 4.92 -16.61
CA GLU A 257 8.36 5.67 -16.48
C GLU A 257 8.17 7.04 -17.12
N ASP A 258 8.81 8.03 -16.51
CA ASP A 258 9.02 9.31 -17.16
C ASP A 258 9.97 9.11 -18.34
N PRO A 259 9.63 9.60 -19.54
CA PRO A 259 10.56 9.57 -20.66
C PRO A 259 11.83 10.32 -20.26
N HIS A 260 12.99 9.80 -20.67
CA HIS A 260 14.29 10.39 -20.32
C HIS A 260 14.49 11.85 -20.81
N GLU A 261 13.57 12.36 -21.64
CA GLU A 261 13.51 13.74 -22.11
C GLU A 261 12.28 14.45 -21.51
N ASP A 262 12.44 15.70 -21.06
CA ASP A 262 11.36 16.53 -20.46
C ASP A 262 10.15 16.75 -21.39
N SER A 263 10.33 16.50 -22.70
CA SER A 263 9.27 16.61 -23.70
C SER A 263 9.57 15.72 -24.90
N VAL A 264 8.57 14.97 -25.36
CA VAL A 264 8.73 14.01 -26.47
C VAL A 264 8.17 14.59 -27.77
N ASN A 265 8.93 14.44 -28.85
CA ASN A 265 8.48 14.74 -30.21
C ASN A 265 7.93 13.48 -30.87
N PHE A 266 6.63 13.49 -31.20
CA PHE A 266 5.94 12.45 -31.95
C PHE A 266 5.81 12.83 -33.43
N ASP A 267 5.83 11.84 -34.33
CA ASP A 267 5.44 12.04 -35.72
C ASP A 267 3.91 12.19 -35.80
N ILE A 268 3.47 13.41 -36.08
CA ILE A 268 2.06 13.79 -36.07
C ILE A 268 1.23 12.99 -37.09
N LEU A 269 1.84 12.50 -38.18
CA LEU A 269 1.13 11.81 -39.24
C LEU A 269 0.94 10.32 -38.98
N THR A 270 1.92 9.69 -38.33
CA THR A 270 1.96 8.22 -38.16
C THR A 270 1.70 7.79 -36.72
N GLU A 271 2.05 8.63 -35.74
CA GLU A 271 2.01 8.28 -34.32
C GLU A 271 0.88 8.99 -33.56
N CYS A 272 0.13 9.89 -34.20
CA CYS A 272 -0.87 10.71 -33.52
C CYS A 272 -2.25 10.70 -34.19
N ILE A 273 -3.29 10.80 -33.36
CA ILE A 273 -4.66 11.10 -33.78
C ILE A 273 -5.08 12.49 -33.29
N TYR A 274 -5.92 13.17 -34.09
CA TYR A 274 -6.51 14.46 -33.76
C TYR A 274 -8.02 14.33 -33.58
N THR A 275 -8.56 14.84 -32.48
CA THR A 275 -9.95 14.67 -32.08
C THR A 275 -10.55 15.99 -31.57
N GLY A 276 -11.87 16.06 -31.42
CA GLY A 276 -12.56 17.23 -30.85
C GLY A 276 -12.81 18.38 -31.82
N SER A 277 -12.65 18.15 -33.13
CA SER A 277 -12.91 19.15 -34.16
C SER A 277 -14.37 19.61 -34.19
N GLN A 278 -15.30 18.70 -33.94
CA GLN A 278 -16.74 18.94 -33.93
C GLN A 278 -17.22 19.94 -32.86
N ILE A 279 -16.45 20.13 -31.79
CA ILE A 279 -16.77 21.04 -30.68
C ILE A 279 -15.74 22.17 -30.54
N ASN A 280 -14.86 22.33 -31.55
CA ASN A 280 -13.73 23.26 -31.53
C ASN A 280 -12.90 23.17 -30.23
N ASN A 281 -12.67 21.94 -29.78
CA ASN A 281 -11.99 21.64 -28.53
C ASN A 281 -11.02 20.49 -28.76
N GLY A 282 -9.91 20.81 -29.41
CA GLY A 282 -8.97 19.84 -29.93
C GLY A 282 -8.24 19.05 -28.83
N LEU A 283 -8.08 17.75 -29.06
CA LEU A 283 -7.22 16.86 -28.28
C LEU A 283 -6.36 16.06 -29.27
N GLN A 284 -5.06 15.98 -28.99
CA GLN A 284 -4.12 15.14 -29.73
C GLN A 284 -3.64 14.04 -28.80
N PHE A 285 -3.81 12.80 -29.22
CA PHE A 285 -3.26 11.63 -28.54
C PHE A 285 -2.22 11.00 -29.47
N CYS A 286 -1.07 10.63 -28.92
CA CYS A 286 0.04 10.05 -29.65
C CYS A 286 0.54 8.79 -28.94
N ALA A 287 0.94 7.79 -29.72
CA ALA A 287 1.58 6.58 -29.24
C ALA A 287 2.66 6.12 -30.21
N ARG A 288 3.83 5.76 -29.68
CA ARG A 288 4.98 5.21 -30.40
C ARG A 288 5.38 3.87 -29.79
N GLN A 289 5.71 2.90 -30.64
CA GLN A 289 6.24 1.61 -30.21
C GLN A 289 7.70 1.75 -29.73
N VAL A 290 8.03 1.21 -28.56
CA VAL A 290 9.40 1.16 -28.00
C VAL A 290 9.68 -0.23 -27.46
N GLY A 291 10.26 -1.10 -28.30
CA GLY A 291 10.40 -2.53 -27.95
C GLY A 291 9.03 -3.15 -27.69
N ASP A 292 8.85 -3.79 -26.52
CA ASP A 292 7.57 -4.35 -26.06
C ASP A 292 6.71 -3.34 -25.27
N SER A 293 7.16 -2.10 -25.16
CA SER A 293 6.50 -1.01 -24.44
C SER A 293 5.91 0.04 -25.39
N ILE A 294 5.03 0.88 -24.88
CA ILE A 294 4.49 2.02 -25.64
C ILE A 294 4.88 3.35 -24.96
N LEU A 295 5.38 4.27 -25.77
CA LEU A 295 5.54 5.66 -25.37
C LEU A 295 4.26 6.40 -25.78
N ALA A 296 3.48 6.84 -24.82
CA ALA A 296 2.22 7.53 -25.05
C ALA A 296 2.28 8.97 -24.56
N GLY A 297 1.57 9.86 -25.25
CA GLY A 297 1.49 11.26 -24.86
C GLY A 297 0.23 11.91 -25.41
N TRP A 298 -0.19 12.98 -24.76
CA TRP A 298 -1.35 13.74 -25.22
C TRP A 298 -1.22 15.24 -24.95
N SER A 299 -1.87 16.03 -25.78
CA SER A 299 -1.91 17.49 -25.66
C SER A 299 -3.31 17.99 -26.00
N ALA A 300 -3.75 19.04 -25.32
CA ALA A 300 -5.05 19.67 -25.58
C ALA A 300 -4.85 21.06 -26.18
N CYS A 301 -5.85 21.51 -26.94
CA CYS A 301 -5.86 22.87 -27.47
C CYS A 301 -5.71 23.90 -26.33
N PRO A 302 -4.70 24.79 -26.41
CA PRO A 302 -4.46 25.83 -25.41
C PRO A 302 -5.68 26.73 -25.17
N LYS A 303 -5.84 27.20 -23.93
CA LYS A 303 -6.98 28.06 -23.54
C LYS A 303 -7.10 29.32 -24.42
N ALA A 304 -5.98 29.91 -24.81
CA ALA A 304 -5.94 31.11 -25.64
C ALA A 304 -6.58 30.90 -27.02
N LEU A 305 -6.28 29.77 -27.67
CA LEU A 305 -6.86 29.42 -28.97
C LEU A 305 -8.34 29.03 -28.84
N LEU A 306 -8.70 28.33 -27.76
CA LEU A 306 -10.10 28.00 -27.46
C LEU A 306 -10.95 29.26 -27.29
N ASP A 307 -10.47 30.26 -26.55
CA ASP A 307 -11.18 31.53 -26.31
C ASP A 307 -11.39 32.34 -27.58
N GLN A 308 -10.52 32.16 -28.57
CA GLN A 308 -10.61 32.79 -29.89
C GLN A 308 -11.38 31.95 -30.91
N SER A 309 -11.97 30.82 -30.48
CA SER A 309 -12.60 29.83 -31.35
C SER A 309 -11.72 29.35 -32.51
N SER A 310 -10.40 29.21 -32.27
CA SER A 310 -9.39 28.94 -33.30
C SER A 310 -8.70 27.58 -33.18
N CYS A 311 -9.14 26.70 -32.27
CA CYS A 311 -8.52 25.37 -32.09
C CYS A 311 -8.47 24.50 -33.35
N ASN A 312 -9.43 24.68 -34.26
CA ASN A 312 -9.52 23.94 -35.52
C ASN A 312 -8.80 24.62 -36.69
N THR A 313 -8.56 25.92 -36.61
CA THR A 313 -7.97 26.71 -37.69
C THR A 313 -6.48 26.92 -37.47
N ASP A 314 -6.08 27.16 -36.22
CA ASP A 314 -4.69 27.21 -35.79
C ASP A 314 -4.29 25.87 -35.15
N LEU A 315 -3.60 25.05 -35.96
CA LEU A 315 -3.10 23.74 -35.55
C LEU A 315 -1.64 23.77 -35.11
N SER A 316 -1.02 24.95 -34.94
CA SER A 316 0.40 25.10 -34.59
C SER A 316 0.75 24.39 -33.28
N TRP A 317 -0.17 24.40 -32.30
CA TRP A 317 -0.01 23.75 -31.01
C TRP A 317 0.21 22.23 -31.09
N ARG A 318 -0.23 21.58 -32.18
CA ARG A 318 -0.05 20.13 -32.40
C ARG A 318 1.38 19.72 -32.73
N SER A 319 2.21 20.68 -33.10
CA SER A 319 3.63 20.48 -33.43
C SER A 319 4.57 20.77 -32.26
N LEU A 320 4.02 21.23 -31.13
CA LEU A 320 4.80 21.50 -29.93
C LEU A 320 5.14 20.19 -29.21
N PRO A 321 6.30 20.12 -28.53
CA PRO A 321 6.65 18.96 -27.72
C PRO A 321 5.59 18.65 -26.66
N ILE A 322 5.31 17.36 -26.47
CA ILE A 322 4.27 16.92 -25.53
C ILE A 322 4.91 16.73 -24.14
N ASN A 323 4.46 17.52 -23.17
CA ASN A 323 4.93 17.47 -21.78
C ASN A 323 4.22 16.39 -20.94
N SER A 324 2.99 16.02 -21.30
CA SER A 324 2.24 14.94 -20.65
C SER A 324 2.41 13.65 -21.42
N SER A 325 3.50 12.96 -21.15
CA SER A 325 3.89 11.71 -21.80
C SER A 325 4.47 10.71 -20.80
N THR A 326 4.45 9.43 -21.15
CA THR A 326 4.89 8.33 -20.28
C THR A 326 5.25 7.11 -21.11
N LEU A 327 6.26 6.35 -20.67
CA LEU A 327 6.56 5.03 -21.18
C LEU A 327 5.82 3.99 -20.33
N MET A 328 4.93 3.21 -20.95
CA MET A 328 4.18 2.15 -20.28
C MET A 328 4.68 0.78 -20.75
N THR A 329 5.04 -0.06 -19.78
CA THR A 329 5.36 -1.48 -19.97
C THR A 329 4.34 -2.34 -19.25
N LEU A 330 3.88 -3.41 -19.90
CA LEU A 330 2.97 -4.39 -19.32
C LEU A 330 3.71 -5.67 -18.95
N TYR A 331 3.35 -6.23 -17.79
CA TYR A 331 3.73 -7.57 -17.40
C TYR A 331 2.49 -8.35 -16.95
N THR A 332 2.54 -9.66 -17.10
CA THR A 332 1.56 -10.60 -16.58
C THR A 332 2.10 -11.25 -15.32
N LEU A 333 1.23 -11.43 -14.33
CA LEU A 333 1.58 -12.08 -13.08
C LEU A 333 0.37 -12.85 -12.56
N PRO A 334 0.43 -14.19 -12.46
CA PRO A 334 -0.59 -14.95 -11.76
C PRO A 334 -0.53 -14.64 -10.26
N THR A 335 -1.69 -14.37 -9.67
CA THR A 335 -1.81 -13.94 -8.28
C THR A 335 -2.90 -14.71 -7.54
N GLN A 336 -2.76 -14.79 -6.23
CA GLN A 336 -3.88 -15.02 -5.31
C GLN A 336 -4.29 -13.66 -4.75
N THR A 337 -5.51 -13.22 -5.06
CA THR A 337 -5.98 -11.90 -4.64
C THR A 337 -7.16 -12.03 -3.70
N SER A 338 -7.07 -11.39 -2.54
CA SER A 338 -8.13 -11.33 -1.54
C SER A 338 -8.85 -9.98 -1.63
N TYR A 339 -10.17 -10.00 -1.62
CA TYR A 339 -11.05 -8.85 -1.74
C TYR A 339 -11.98 -8.74 -0.52
N SER A 340 -12.31 -7.51 -0.14
CA SER A 340 -13.35 -7.22 0.85
C SER A 340 -14.73 -7.40 0.25
N LEU A 341 -15.64 -8.07 0.94
CA LEU A 341 -17.04 -8.14 0.48
C LEU A 341 -17.82 -6.85 0.70
N GLU A 342 -17.43 -6.05 1.70
CA GLU A 342 -18.11 -4.80 2.04
C GLU A 342 -17.74 -3.68 1.07
N THR A 343 -16.44 -3.55 0.77
CA THR A 343 -15.91 -2.44 -0.05
C THR A 343 -15.46 -2.86 -1.43
N GLN A 344 -15.36 -4.17 -1.71
CA GLN A 344 -14.83 -4.74 -2.96
C GLN A 344 -13.35 -4.40 -3.22
N ALA A 345 -12.70 -3.72 -2.27
CA ALA A 345 -11.30 -3.37 -2.32
C ALA A 345 -10.41 -4.60 -2.23
N VAL A 346 -9.29 -4.56 -2.95
CA VAL A 346 -8.17 -5.47 -2.81
C VAL A 346 -7.58 -5.31 -1.42
N ILE A 347 -7.53 -6.42 -0.68
CA ILE A 347 -7.01 -6.51 0.69
C ILE A 347 -5.56 -6.98 0.68
N ASP A 348 -5.27 -7.99 -0.13
CA ASP A 348 -3.98 -8.67 -0.18
C ASP A 348 -3.77 -9.30 -1.56
N ILE A 349 -2.54 -9.26 -2.05
CA ILE A 349 -2.12 -9.88 -3.30
C ILE A 349 -0.88 -10.71 -3.00
N VAL A 350 -0.97 -12.00 -3.26
CA VAL A 350 0.18 -12.92 -3.17
C VAL A 350 0.58 -13.32 -4.60
N PRO A 351 1.73 -12.83 -5.10
CA PRO A 351 2.31 -13.30 -6.36
C PRO A 351 2.58 -14.80 -6.33
N LEU A 352 2.17 -15.52 -7.38
CA LEU A 352 2.47 -16.95 -7.53
C LEU A 352 3.80 -17.21 -8.24
N LEU A 353 4.31 -16.21 -8.96
CA LEU A 353 5.64 -16.21 -9.56
C LEU A 353 6.55 -15.22 -8.85
N PRO A 354 7.87 -15.50 -8.77
CA PRO A 354 8.83 -14.60 -8.15
C PRO A 354 9.04 -13.30 -8.95
N GLU A 355 8.91 -13.36 -10.28
CA GLU A 355 9.08 -12.22 -11.17
C GLU A 355 7.93 -12.16 -12.21
N PRO A 356 7.40 -10.96 -12.52
CA PRO A 356 6.40 -10.78 -13.59
C PRO A 356 6.97 -11.08 -14.98
N VAL A 357 6.13 -11.60 -15.87
CA VAL A 357 6.52 -11.94 -17.26
C VAL A 357 6.12 -10.79 -18.19
N PRO A 358 7.02 -10.20 -18.98
CA PRO A 358 6.67 -9.14 -19.92
C PRO A 358 5.58 -9.59 -20.90
N ALA A 359 4.61 -8.71 -21.18
CA ALA A 359 3.61 -8.91 -22.21
C ALA A 359 3.63 -7.72 -23.19
N PRO A 360 3.71 -7.96 -24.51
CA PRO A 360 3.91 -6.91 -25.48
C PRO A 360 2.67 -6.01 -25.59
N LEU A 361 2.90 -4.70 -25.57
CA LEU A 361 1.87 -3.70 -25.90
C LEU A 361 2.05 -3.23 -27.34
N SER A 362 0.95 -3.03 -28.07
CA SER A 362 0.98 -2.50 -29.44
C SER A 362 0.50 -1.04 -29.50
N ALA A 363 1.37 -0.14 -29.95
CA ALA A 363 1.00 1.27 -30.15
C ALA A 363 -0.13 1.43 -31.18
N GLU A 364 -0.16 0.61 -32.24
CA GLU A 364 -1.20 0.62 -33.26
C GLU A 364 -2.57 0.23 -32.68
N GLU A 365 -2.61 -0.75 -31.78
CA GLU A 365 -3.84 -1.15 -31.10
C GLU A 365 -4.36 -0.02 -30.21
N TYR A 366 -3.48 0.65 -29.46
CA TYR A 366 -3.88 1.80 -28.64
C TYR A 366 -4.38 2.97 -29.48
N LEU A 367 -3.74 3.29 -30.61
CA LEU A 367 -4.24 4.32 -31.53
C LEU A 367 -5.62 3.94 -32.08
N THR A 368 -5.83 2.66 -32.40
CA THR A 368 -7.12 2.14 -32.87
C THR A 368 -8.19 2.28 -31.78
N ILE A 369 -7.91 1.86 -30.54
CA ILE A 369 -8.82 1.99 -29.39
C ILE A 369 -9.16 3.46 -29.15
N MET A 370 -8.16 4.33 -29.09
CA MET A 370 -8.38 5.76 -28.84
C MET A 370 -9.15 6.43 -29.98
N SER A 371 -8.89 6.05 -31.23
CA SER A 371 -9.67 6.56 -32.37
C SER A 371 -11.13 6.16 -32.27
N ARG A 372 -11.44 4.93 -31.86
CA ARG A 372 -12.80 4.42 -31.69
C ARG A 372 -13.57 5.16 -30.59
N VAL A 373 -12.88 5.57 -29.52
CA VAL A 373 -13.46 6.23 -28.33
C VAL A 373 -13.56 7.74 -28.48
N LEU A 374 -12.63 8.37 -29.20
CA LEU A 374 -12.50 9.83 -29.28
C LEU A 374 -12.90 10.42 -30.64
N ILE A 375 -13.07 9.60 -31.68
CA ILE A 375 -13.46 10.06 -33.01
C ILE A 375 -14.83 9.48 -33.37
N PRO A 376 -15.85 10.33 -33.58
CA PRO A 376 -17.12 9.87 -34.10
C PRO A 376 -16.97 9.22 -35.48
N SER A 377 -17.62 8.09 -35.71
CA SER A 377 -17.65 7.44 -37.01
C SER A 377 -18.72 8.08 -37.90
N VAL A 378 -18.66 7.81 -39.21
CA VAL A 378 -19.67 8.29 -40.17
C VAL A 378 -21.09 7.81 -39.81
N ASN A 379 -21.20 6.67 -39.15
CA ASN A 379 -22.47 6.06 -38.72
C ASN A 379 -22.78 6.33 -37.24
N SER A 380 -22.07 7.25 -36.58
CA SER A 380 -22.31 7.58 -35.17
C SER A 380 -23.69 8.17 -34.95
N THR A 381 -24.40 7.64 -33.95
CA THR A 381 -25.70 8.16 -33.52
C THR A 381 -25.52 9.50 -32.79
N ASN A 382 -26.62 10.23 -32.57
CA ASN A 382 -26.57 11.46 -31.76
C ASN A 382 -26.05 11.19 -30.34
N THR A 383 -26.41 10.04 -29.75
CA THR A 383 -25.93 9.61 -28.43
C THR A 383 -24.42 9.37 -28.44
N ASP A 384 -23.89 8.71 -29.47
CA ASP A 384 -22.44 8.52 -29.64
C ASP A 384 -21.72 9.87 -29.66
N ASN A 385 -22.19 10.80 -30.49
CA ASN A 385 -21.59 12.13 -30.62
C ASN A 385 -21.56 12.88 -29.29
N LEU A 386 -22.67 12.88 -28.53
CA LEU A 386 -22.77 13.58 -27.26
C LEU A 386 -21.80 13.00 -26.21
N ASN A 387 -21.72 11.67 -26.08
CA ASN A 387 -20.85 11.03 -25.10
C ASN A 387 -19.37 11.17 -25.46
N ILE A 388 -19.01 11.03 -26.74
CA ILE A 388 -17.63 11.27 -27.22
C ILE A 388 -17.23 12.72 -26.96
N ASN A 389 -18.10 13.68 -27.28
CA ASN A 389 -17.85 15.11 -27.02
C ASN A 389 -17.68 15.41 -25.53
N SER A 390 -18.49 14.78 -24.68
CA SER A 390 -18.40 14.92 -23.21
C SER A 390 -17.04 14.44 -22.69
N LEU A 391 -16.58 13.27 -23.16
CA LEU A 391 -15.26 12.73 -22.81
C LEU A 391 -14.13 13.67 -23.23
N ILE A 392 -14.13 14.13 -24.49
CA ILE A 392 -13.12 15.07 -25.00
C ILE A 392 -13.14 16.36 -24.19
N TYR A 393 -14.33 16.90 -23.90
CA TYR A 393 -14.46 18.10 -23.10
C TYR A 393 -13.88 17.93 -21.70
N SER A 394 -14.16 16.81 -21.04
CA SER A 394 -13.62 16.49 -19.71
C SER A 394 -12.09 16.45 -19.70
N ILE A 395 -11.48 15.71 -20.63
CA ILE A 395 -10.02 15.59 -20.73
C ILE A 395 -9.38 16.96 -21.03
N THR A 396 -9.87 17.65 -22.06
CA THR A 396 -9.30 18.94 -22.47
C THR A 396 -9.49 20.05 -21.44
N TRP A 397 -10.61 20.04 -20.69
CA TRP A 397 -10.84 20.95 -19.57
C TRP A 397 -9.83 20.72 -18.45
N MET A 398 -9.54 19.46 -18.13
CA MET A 398 -8.53 19.09 -17.14
C MET A 398 -7.15 19.60 -17.54
N HIS A 399 -6.70 19.35 -18.78
CA HIS A 399 -5.42 19.87 -19.29
C HIS A 399 -5.29 21.38 -19.14
N ARG A 400 -6.31 22.13 -19.58
CA ARG A 400 -6.28 23.61 -19.50
C ARG A 400 -6.29 24.11 -18.05
N THR A 401 -6.98 23.42 -17.16
CA THR A 401 -7.03 23.77 -15.74
C THR A 401 -5.65 23.63 -15.11
N PHE A 402 -4.93 22.53 -15.36
CA PHE A 402 -3.58 22.36 -14.85
C PHE A 402 -2.58 23.32 -15.51
N GLN A 403 -2.66 23.53 -16.82
CA GLN A 403 -1.76 24.48 -17.49
C GLN A 403 -1.95 25.92 -17.03
N LYS A 404 -3.19 26.37 -16.77
CA LYS A 404 -3.50 27.78 -16.43
C LYS A 404 -3.51 28.05 -14.94
N SER A 405 -4.20 27.21 -14.17
CA SER A 405 -4.46 27.46 -12.74
C SER A 405 -3.41 26.82 -11.84
N PHE A 406 -2.76 25.75 -12.29
CA PHE A 406 -1.78 24.99 -11.52
C PHE A 406 -0.50 24.69 -12.33
N PRO A 407 0.19 25.71 -12.89
CA PRO A 407 1.30 25.51 -13.83
C PRO A 407 2.51 24.76 -13.22
N SER A 408 2.60 24.68 -11.89
CA SER A 408 3.60 23.89 -11.18
C SER A 408 3.30 22.38 -11.19
N ASP A 409 2.05 21.98 -11.36
CA ASP A 409 1.63 20.59 -11.38
C ASP A 409 1.68 20.04 -12.81
N LYS A 410 2.83 19.49 -13.16
CA LYS A 410 3.04 18.77 -14.43
C LYS A 410 2.64 17.29 -14.35
N SER A 411 2.46 16.76 -13.14
CA SER A 411 2.21 15.34 -12.89
C SER A 411 0.77 14.92 -13.10
N SER A 412 -0.20 15.78 -12.76
CA SER A 412 -1.62 15.42 -12.83
C SER A 412 -2.10 15.03 -14.24
N PRO A 413 -1.78 15.77 -15.32
CA PRO A 413 -2.13 15.34 -16.68
C PRO A 413 -1.50 14.01 -17.09
N THR A 414 -0.29 13.69 -16.60
CA THR A 414 0.38 12.39 -16.86
C THR A 414 -0.28 11.27 -16.05
N SER A 415 -0.68 11.52 -14.81
CA SER A 415 -1.43 10.56 -14.00
C SER A 415 -2.80 10.23 -14.61
N TYR A 416 -3.50 11.22 -15.17
CA TYR A 416 -4.72 10.98 -15.96
C TYR A 416 -4.46 10.12 -17.21
N LEU A 417 -3.30 10.31 -17.87
CA LEU A 417 -2.90 9.48 -19.00
C LEU A 417 -2.69 8.03 -18.57
N HIS A 418 -2.01 7.79 -17.44
CA HIS A 418 -1.84 6.45 -16.86
C HIS A 418 -3.19 5.74 -16.68
N ASN A 419 -4.17 6.44 -16.11
CA ASN A 419 -5.51 5.89 -15.95
C ASN A 419 -6.14 5.52 -17.29
N ILE A 420 -6.08 6.41 -18.29
CA ILE A 420 -6.67 6.16 -19.61
C ILE A 420 -6.02 5.01 -20.36
N LEU A 421 -4.71 4.82 -20.22
CA LEU A 421 -4.00 3.68 -20.81
C LEU A 421 -4.34 2.36 -20.11
N ALA A 422 -4.63 2.38 -18.81
CA ALA A 422 -5.00 1.18 -18.05
C ALA A 422 -6.45 0.71 -18.29
N ILE A 423 -7.37 1.60 -18.70
CA ILE A 423 -8.80 1.28 -18.87
C ILE A 423 -9.04 0.10 -19.82
N PRO A 424 -8.47 0.04 -21.04
CA PRO A 424 -8.65 -1.11 -21.93
C PRO A 424 -8.23 -2.43 -21.28
N LEU A 425 -7.12 -2.43 -20.54
CA LEU A 425 -6.55 -3.62 -19.91
C LEU A 425 -7.44 -4.11 -18.75
N GLN A 426 -7.92 -3.20 -17.91
CA GLN A 426 -8.71 -3.56 -16.74
C GLN A 426 -10.09 -4.13 -17.11
N PHE A 427 -10.66 -3.72 -18.23
CA PHE A 427 -12.06 -4.00 -18.56
C PHE A 427 -12.27 -4.81 -19.84
N ALA A 428 -11.19 -5.32 -20.45
CA ALA A 428 -11.24 -6.25 -21.58
C ALA A 428 -12.21 -7.43 -21.35
N ILE A 429 -12.24 -7.98 -20.12
CA ILE A 429 -13.17 -9.06 -19.76
C ILE A 429 -14.61 -8.60 -19.84
N THR A 430 -14.93 -7.46 -19.20
CA THR A 430 -16.28 -6.91 -19.22
C THR A 430 -16.76 -6.66 -20.64
N THR A 431 -15.88 -6.15 -21.50
CA THR A 431 -16.19 -5.93 -22.92
C THR A 431 -16.47 -7.24 -23.66
N THR A 432 -15.69 -8.28 -23.42
CA THR A 432 -15.87 -9.61 -24.02
C THR A 432 -17.16 -10.28 -23.52
N SER A 433 -17.43 -10.22 -22.22
CA SER A 433 -18.67 -10.73 -21.62
C SER A 433 -19.91 -10.02 -22.18
N PHE A 434 -19.85 -8.69 -22.32
CA PHE A 434 -20.95 -7.90 -22.91
C PHE A 434 -21.20 -8.27 -24.38
N ALA A 435 -20.14 -8.48 -25.16
CA ALA A 435 -20.27 -8.89 -26.55
C ALA A 435 -20.90 -10.28 -26.68
N ASN A 436 -20.49 -11.25 -25.85
CA ASN A 436 -21.11 -12.58 -25.82
C ASN A 436 -22.61 -12.51 -25.46
N TYR A 437 -22.97 -11.69 -24.46
CA TYR A 437 -24.37 -11.47 -24.09
C TYR A 437 -25.18 -10.89 -25.26
N THR A 438 -24.66 -9.86 -25.92
CA THR A 438 -25.31 -9.19 -27.06
C THR A 438 -25.42 -10.13 -28.27
N ALA A 439 -24.43 -10.98 -28.52
CA ALA A 439 -24.47 -12.00 -29.56
C ALA A 439 -25.60 -13.01 -29.31
N ALA A 440 -25.75 -13.47 -28.06
CA ALA A 440 -26.80 -14.39 -27.66
C ALA A 440 -28.20 -13.77 -27.87
N GLU A 441 -28.42 -12.51 -27.47
CA GLU A 441 -29.69 -11.79 -27.69
C GLU A 441 -30.03 -11.66 -29.18
N ARG A 442 -29.03 -11.48 -30.05
CA ARG A 442 -29.20 -11.40 -31.52
C ARG A 442 -29.40 -12.76 -32.18
N GLY A 443 -29.52 -13.84 -31.41
CA GLY A 443 -29.81 -15.18 -31.92
C GLY A 443 -28.60 -15.96 -32.44
N PHE A 444 -27.38 -15.46 -32.22
CA PHE A 444 -26.17 -16.25 -32.48
C PHE A 444 -26.06 -17.33 -31.40
N LYS A 445 -26.40 -18.58 -31.77
CA LYS A 445 -26.46 -19.73 -30.84
C LYS A 445 -25.09 -20.26 -30.39
N ASN A 446 -24.01 -19.80 -31.01
CA ASN A 446 -22.65 -20.09 -30.54
C ASN A 446 -22.32 -19.12 -29.40
N LEU A 447 -22.62 -19.54 -28.17
CA LEU A 447 -22.32 -18.84 -26.91
C LEU A 447 -20.81 -18.59 -26.68
N GLU A 448 -19.96 -19.09 -27.58
CA GLU A 448 -18.50 -19.06 -27.53
C GLU A 448 -17.88 -18.17 -28.62
N LEU A 449 -18.62 -17.17 -29.13
CA LEU A 449 -18.08 -16.29 -30.19
C LEU A 449 -16.75 -15.66 -29.77
N PHE A 450 -16.64 -15.31 -28.49
CA PHE A 450 -15.38 -14.97 -27.83
C PHE A 450 -15.21 -15.87 -26.60
N THR A 451 -14.33 -16.87 -26.69
CA THR A 451 -14.04 -17.76 -25.57
C THR A 451 -13.19 -17.03 -24.52
N LEU A 452 -13.63 -17.06 -23.25
CA LEU A 452 -12.76 -16.68 -22.15
C LEU A 452 -11.67 -17.76 -22.01
N PRO A 453 -10.39 -17.38 -21.95
CA PRO A 453 -9.32 -18.36 -21.94
C PRO A 453 -9.35 -19.20 -20.64
N GLU A 454 -8.97 -20.48 -20.74
CA GLU A 454 -9.11 -21.45 -19.63
C GLU A 454 -8.31 -21.04 -18.38
N ASN A 455 -7.23 -20.29 -18.55
CA ASN A 455 -6.42 -19.75 -17.47
C ASN A 455 -7.14 -18.70 -16.60
N MET A 456 -8.32 -18.22 -17.02
CA MET A 456 -9.20 -17.40 -16.18
C MET A 456 -10.11 -18.23 -15.28
N ARG A 457 -10.34 -19.49 -15.62
CA ARG A 457 -11.20 -20.35 -14.81
C ARG A 457 -10.42 -20.77 -13.58
N THR A 458 -10.92 -20.34 -12.43
CA THR A 458 -10.25 -20.55 -11.16
C THR A 458 -11.27 -20.72 -10.02
N THR A 459 -10.78 -20.79 -8.79
CA THR A 459 -11.58 -20.98 -7.58
C THR A 459 -11.62 -19.69 -6.77
N ALA A 460 -12.83 -19.26 -6.42
CA ALA A 460 -13.05 -18.30 -5.36
C ALA A 460 -13.29 -19.04 -4.04
N THR A 461 -12.55 -18.65 -3.01
CA THR A 461 -12.65 -19.19 -1.65
C THR A 461 -13.18 -18.10 -0.73
N GLY A 462 -14.21 -18.41 0.03
CA GLY A 462 -14.74 -17.51 1.05
C GLY A 462 -13.84 -17.49 2.28
N GLY A 463 -13.85 -16.43 3.07
CA GLY A 463 -13.07 -16.41 4.30
C GLY A 463 -13.15 -15.12 5.10
N TRP A 464 -12.24 -15.03 6.06
CA TRP A 464 -12.07 -13.87 6.91
C TRP A 464 -10.73 -13.20 6.68
N ALA A 465 -10.75 -11.95 6.25
CA ALA A 465 -9.58 -11.11 6.20
C ALA A 465 -9.42 -10.43 7.56
N ASN A 466 -8.30 -10.67 8.21
CA ASN A 466 -7.91 -10.01 9.45
C ASN A 466 -6.54 -9.39 9.28
N SER A 467 -6.41 -8.11 9.65
CA SER A 467 -5.12 -7.44 9.67
C SER A 467 -4.28 -7.88 10.87
N ARG A 468 -2.96 -7.89 10.71
CA ARG A 468 -1.97 -8.03 11.78
C ARG A 468 -1.03 -6.83 11.77
N LEU A 469 -0.51 -6.49 12.93
CA LEU A 469 0.54 -5.47 13.05
C LEU A 469 1.87 -6.04 12.56
N LYS A 470 2.50 -5.36 11.61
CA LYS A 470 3.86 -5.60 11.13
C LYS A 470 4.77 -4.54 11.74
N ILE A 471 5.85 -4.96 12.35
CA ILE A 471 6.91 -4.05 12.81
C ILE A 471 8.16 -4.28 11.96
N LEU A 472 9.07 -3.31 11.96
CA LEU A 472 10.40 -3.51 11.41
C LEU A 472 11.14 -4.56 12.26
N PRO A 473 11.69 -5.65 11.68
CA PRO A 473 12.34 -6.71 12.45
C PRO A 473 13.48 -6.20 13.34
N TRP A 474 14.26 -5.23 12.87
CA TRP A 474 15.34 -4.63 13.65
C TRP A 474 14.83 -3.87 14.88
N ALA A 475 13.66 -3.22 14.79
CA ALA A 475 13.06 -2.50 15.91
C ALA A 475 12.61 -3.47 17.00
N GLY A 476 12.06 -4.62 16.60
CA GLY A 476 11.73 -5.72 17.52
C GLY A 476 12.97 -6.31 18.20
N TRP A 477 14.04 -6.58 17.44
CA TRP A 477 15.30 -7.08 18.00
C TRP A 477 15.99 -6.07 18.92
N LEU A 478 15.99 -4.79 18.55
CA LEU A 478 16.53 -3.72 19.38
C LEU A 478 15.79 -3.64 20.72
N PHE A 479 14.46 -3.73 20.70
CA PHE A 479 13.66 -3.78 21.93
C PHE A 479 14.09 -4.96 22.82
N ILE A 480 14.13 -6.18 22.26
CA ILE A 480 14.53 -7.40 23.00
C ILE A 480 15.93 -7.26 23.59
N ALA A 481 16.91 -6.84 22.78
CA ALA A 481 18.30 -6.71 23.20
C ALA A 481 18.46 -5.67 24.31
N THR A 482 17.79 -4.53 24.20
CA THR A 482 17.90 -3.45 25.18
C THR A 482 17.21 -3.82 26.48
N ASP A 483 16.02 -4.42 26.43
CA ASP A 483 15.27 -4.84 27.63
C ASP A 483 16.03 -5.93 28.42
N LEU A 484 16.55 -6.94 27.74
CA LEU A 484 17.40 -7.97 28.34
C LEU A 484 18.72 -7.40 28.89
N GLY A 485 19.34 -6.47 28.16
CA GLY A 485 20.57 -5.81 28.59
C GLY A 485 20.40 -5.01 29.89
N VAL A 486 19.29 -4.27 30.01
CA VAL A 486 18.95 -3.54 31.24
C VAL A 486 18.72 -4.51 32.41
N HIS A 487 18.00 -5.62 32.19
CA HIS A 487 17.78 -6.64 33.22
C HIS A 487 19.08 -7.31 33.67
N LEU A 488 20.00 -7.60 32.73
CA LEU A 488 21.32 -8.13 33.06
C LEU A 488 22.14 -7.14 33.90
N ALA A 489 22.14 -5.85 33.54
CA ALA A 489 22.82 -4.81 34.32
C ALA A 489 22.25 -4.72 35.75
N MET A 490 20.92 -4.79 35.89
CA MET A 490 20.27 -4.83 37.21
C MET A 490 20.67 -6.07 38.00
N PHE A 491 20.71 -7.25 37.37
CA PHE A 491 21.16 -8.49 38.01
C PHE A 491 22.58 -8.37 38.56
N VAL A 492 23.51 -7.87 37.74
CA VAL A 492 24.90 -7.64 38.15
C VAL A 492 24.96 -6.69 39.35
N GLY A 493 24.17 -5.60 39.32
CA GLY A 493 24.06 -4.67 40.44
C GLY A 493 23.55 -5.33 41.73
N ILE A 494 22.51 -6.15 41.63
CA ILE A 494 21.94 -6.89 42.77
C ILE A 494 22.96 -7.89 43.33
N VAL A 495 23.61 -8.68 42.48
CA VAL A 495 24.63 -9.66 42.90
C VAL A 495 25.80 -8.96 43.58
N TRP A 496 26.26 -7.84 43.03
CA TRP A 496 27.34 -7.06 43.63
C TRP A 496 26.98 -6.55 45.04
N VAL A 497 25.73 -6.11 45.25
CA VAL A 497 25.25 -5.72 46.58
C VAL A 497 25.18 -6.92 47.52
N LEU A 498 24.71 -8.08 47.04
CA LEU A 498 24.55 -9.27 47.89
C LEU A 498 25.88 -9.93 48.30
N LEU A 499 26.91 -9.82 47.45
CA LEU A 499 28.24 -10.38 47.71
C LEU A 499 29.08 -9.52 48.68
N ARG A 500 28.58 -8.35 49.06
CA ARG A 500 29.31 -7.36 49.86
C ARG A 500 28.61 -7.08 51.18
#